data_AF-A0A314XWH2-F1
#
_entry.id   AF-A0A314XWH2-F1
#
_cell.length_a   1.000
_cell.length_b   1.000
_cell.length_c   1.000
_cell.angle_alpha   90.00
_cell.angle_beta   90.00
_cell.angle_gamma   90.00
#
_symmetry.space_group_name_H-M   'P 1'
#
loop_
_entity.id
_entity.type
_entity.pdbx_description
1 polymer ?
#
loop_
_entity_poly.entity_id
_entity_poly.type
_entity_poly.pdbx_seq_one_letter_code
_entity_poly.pdbx_strand_id
1 'polypeptide(L)'
;MPTLPRFVVVTSNTNGKYLRYIDEDIKNDVPAGYLKFSGQEAGSQYAKFEVEMAKSSGNEGLVHIKCCYNNKYWVRRPSSCYLITAVADEPVEDKSKYSCTLFEPVYINDDFLVGDDKSTNHILMLRFRHTGRGEYLTNNDGGGCPAILGGLYLGRKSPNPQFDVFTVTDWESLFMMLPKHVAFKGHNGNLLGTRLSEVFASADGGLSYSLGKLWRLTKGDWICLDADNSTSIKRFPVTEKITSNDSEAYLEVKELGVSKEIYNVTFRLVDAIIYNKKVVEIVVGEAVNRTKETQTVELNLWYKKTRSGSLKSSVFKLGVQSSIDGEVPVIADNGKIEVDEFAESVERRKTGAATTFTCSVNEVAVYKVVLTAMATVKVRLLATKASYDVPFSYTERQTLADGTIITNDMDDGVYCGTNTFDFKFETTEE
;
A
#
# COMPACT_ATOMS: atom_id res chain seq x y z
N MET A 1 2.29 17.36 -13.63
CA MET A 1 2.44 16.93 -12.22
C MET A 1 1.23 16.08 -11.86
N PRO A 2 1.37 15.07 -11.00
CA PRO A 2 0.22 14.32 -10.50
C PRO A 2 -0.76 15.29 -9.82
N THR A 3 -2.05 15.10 -10.03
CA THR A 3 -3.11 15.81 -9.31
C THR A 3 -3.67 14.88 -8.26
N LEU A 4 -3.86 15.38 -7.04
CA LEU A 4 -4.53 14.61 -6.00
C LEU A 4 -5.94 14.18 -6.45
N PRO A 5 -6.38 12.95 -6.15
CA PRO A 5 -7.76 12.55 -6.36
C PRO A 5 -8.73 13.46 -5.59
N ARG A 6 -9.96 13.60 -6.09
CA ARG A 6 -10.98 14.44 -5.44
C ARG A 6 -11.32 13.91 -4.04
N PHE A 7 -11.44 12.60 -3.88
CA PHE A 7 -11.68 11.99 -2.57
C PHE A 7 -10.50 11.12 -2.19
N VAL A 8 -9.99 11.32 -0.98
CA VAL A 8 -8.76 10.66 -0.53
C VAL A 8 -8.90 10.07 0.86
N VAL A 9 -8.10 9.04 1.08
CA VAL A 9 -7.74 8.51 2.41
C VAL A 9 -6.26 8.80 2.64
N VAL A 10 -5.93 9.30 3.83
CA VAL A 10 -4.55 9.63 4.20
C VAL A 10 -4.05 8.64 5.25
N THR A 11 -2.94 7.98 4.97
CA THR A 11 -2.31 7.00 5.87
C THR A 11 -0.95 7.52 6.32
N SER A 12 -0.67 7.42 7.62
CA SER A 12 0.66 7.75 8.16
C SER A 12 1.62 6.59 7.95
N ASN A 13 2.75 6.86 7.30
CA ASN A 13 3.81 5.88 7.10
C ASN A 13 4.56 5.57 8.42
N THR A 14 4.40 6.39 9.45
CA THR A 14 5.02 6.17 10.77
C THR A 14 4.36 5.04 11.56
N ASN A 15 3.03 4.97 11.56
CA ASN A 15 2.27 4.02 12.40
C ASN A 15 1.28 3.13 11.62
N GLY A 16 1.18 3.31 10.30
CA GLY A 16 0.29 2.54 9.42
C GLY A 16 -1.20 2.76 9.66
N LYS A 17 -1.59 3.82 10.40
CA LYS A 17 -3.00 4.13 10.69
C LYS A 17 -3.55 5.18 9.73
N TYR A 18 -4.86 5.08 9.48
CA TYR A 18 -5.59 6.05 8.69
C TYR A 18 -5.87 7.29 9.52
N LEU A 19 -5.74 8.46 8.88
CA LEU A 19 -6.20 9.71 9.44
C LEU A 19 -7.73 9.67 9.54
N ARG A 20 -8.25 9.98 10.72
CA ARG A 20 -9.69 10.06 10.97
C ARG A 20 -10.07 11.31 11.74
N TYR A 21 -11.26 11.80 11.46
CA TYR A 21 -11.97 12.77 12.27
C TYR A 21 -12.36 12.16 13.63
N ILE A 22 -12.12 12.92 14.70
CA ILE A 22 -12.62 12.61 16.04
C ILE A 22 -13.93 13.37 16.23
N ASP A 23 -14.98 12.57 16.36
CA ASP A 23 -16.34 13.04 16.63
C ASP A 23 -16.65 13.06 18.13
N GLU A 24 -17.62 13.86 18.53
CA GLU A 24 -17.98 14.06 19.95
C GLU A 24 -18.40 12.76 20.63
N ASP A 25 -19.06 11.88 19.89
CA ASP A 25 -19.56 10.60 20.38
C ASP A 25 -18.46 9.56 20.61
N ILE A 26 -17.24 9.82 20.13
CA ILE A 26 -16.12 8.89 20.27
C ILE A 26 -15.37 9.24 21.54
N LYS A 27 -15.55 8.46 22.61
CA LYS A 27 -14.80 8.55 23.87
C LYS A 27 -13.30 8.75 23.60
N ASN A 28 -12.84 9.99 23.70
CA ASN A 28 -11.46 10.40 23.53
C ASN A 28 -11.18 11.60 24.42
N ASP A 29 -9.92 11.75 24.80
CA ASP A 29 -9.44 12.87 25.62
C ASP A 29 -9.28 14.18 24.82
N VAL A 30 -9.81 14.25 23.60
CA VAL A 30 -9.69 15.42 22.72
C VAL A 30 -11.06 15.85 22.17
N PRO A 31 -11.32 17.16 22.05
CA PRO A 31 -12.56 17.69 21.49
C PRO A 31 -12.88 17.19 20.07
N ALA A 32 -14.11 17.43 19.63
CA ALA A 32 -14.51 17.27 18.24
C ALA A 32 -13.62 18.09 17.29
N GLY A 33 -13.53 17.65 16.04
CA GLY A 33 -12.76 18.38 15.02
C GLY A 33 -11.31 17.97 14.91
N TYR A 34 -10.80 17.17 15.84
CA TYR A 34 -9.41 16.70 15.80
C TYR A 34 -9.23 15.68 14.68
N LEU A 35 -8.06 15.75 14.05
CA LEU A 35 -7.63 14.77 13.06
C LEU A 35 -6.52 13.92 13.68
N LYS A 36 -6.72 12.60 13.71
CA LYS A 36 -5.81 11.67 14.38
C LYS A 36 -5.57 10.41 13.55
N PHE A 37 -4.32 9.97 13.47
CA PHE A 37 -3.88 8.72 12.85
C PHE A 37 -4.17 7.53 13.77
N SER A 38 -5.46 7.22 13.94
CA SER A 38 -5.94 6.09 14.74
C SER A 38 -6.98 5.22 14.03
N GLY A 39 -7.31 5.54 12.77
CA GLY A 39 -8.28 4.78 11.98
C GLY A 39 -7.75 3.39 11.62
N GLN A 40 -8.63 2.39 11.68
CA GLN A 40 -8.33 1.00 11.33
C GLN A 40 -8.79 0.64 9.91
N GLU A 41 -9.77 1.36 9.38
CA GLU A 41 -10.43 1.05 8.12
C GLU A 41 -10.48 2.27 7.20
N ALA A 42 -10.00 2.11 5.96
CA ALA A 42 -10.01 3.15 4.94
C ALA A 42 -11.43 3.55 4.51
N GLY A 43 -12.38 2.61 4.59
CA GLY A 43 -13.79 2.83 4.25
C GLY A 43 -14.60 3.58 5.31
N SER A 44 -14.00 3.94 6.45
CA SER A 44 -14.69 4.67 7.51
C SER A 44 -15.16 6.04 7.02
N GLN A 45 -16.40 6.42 7.34
CA GLN A 45 -16.92 7.77 7.04
C GLN A 45 -16.07 8.90 7.64
N TYR A 46 -15.36 8.61 8.74
CA TYR A 46 -14.49 9.56 9.42
C TYR A 46 -13.10 9.71 8.76
N ALA A 47 -12.74 8.82 7.83
CA ALA A 47 -11.43 8.78 7.18
C ALA A 47 -11.43 9.33 5.73
N LYS A 48 -12.61 9.76 5.23
CA LYS A 48 -12.78 10.29 3.88
C LYS A 48 -12.59 11.82 3.87
N PHE A 49 -11.70 12.29 3.01
CA PHE A 49 -11.45 13.72 2.81
C PHE A 49 -11.65 14.11 1.35
N GLU A 50 -12.23 15.29 1.11
CA GLU A 50 -12.37 15.89 -0.21
C GLU A 50 -11.26 16.92 -0.43
N VAL A 51 -10.61 16.84 -1.58
CA VAL A 51 -9.56 17.76 -2.03
C VAL A 51 -10.18 18.74 -3.02
N GLU A 52 -10.02 20.03 -2.74
CA GLU A 52 -10.47 21.12 -3.61
C GLU A 52 -9.28 21.98 -4.02
N MET A 53 -9.10 22.22 -5.32
CA MET A 53 -8.02 23.09 -5.79
C MET A 53 -8.26 24.54 -5.38
N ALA A 54 -7.19 25.26 -5.07
CA ALA A 54 -7.26 26.70 -4.85
C ALA A 54 -7.77 27.44 -6.09
N LYS A 55 -8.53 28.52 -5.88
CA LYS A 55 -9.20 29.28 -6.95
C LYS A 55 -8.50 30.58 -7.31
N SER A 56 -7.75 31.19 -6.38
CA SER A 56 -7.12 32.50 -6.62
C SER A 56 -5.86 32.36 -7.48
N SER A 57 -5.67 33.31 -8.39
CA SER A 57 -4.43 33.47 -9.15
C SER A 57 -3.23 33.67 -8.21
N GLY A 58 -2.14 32.92 -8.41
CA GLY A 58 -0.97 32.90 -7.52
C GLY A 58 -0.98 31.80 -6.43
N ASN A 59 -2.01 30.95 -6.46
CA ASN A 59 -2.13 29.74 -5.62
C ASN A 59 -2.19 28.46 -6.46
N GLU A 60 -1.68 28.48 -7.69
CA GLU A 60 -1.73 27.31 -8.58
C GLU A 60 -1.05 26.10 -7.93
N GLY A 61 -1.70 24.94 -8.00
CA GLY A 61 -1.20 23.68 -7.42
C GLY A 61 -1.42 23.51 -5.91
N LEU A 62 -1.95 24.53 -5.22
CA LEU A 62 -2.35 24.44 -3.81
C LEU A 62 -3.76 23.85 -3.68
N VAL A 63 -4.01 23.23 -2.52
CA VAL A 63 -5.27 22.54 -2.26
C VAL A 63 -5.85 22.92 -0.89
N HIS A 64 -7.17 22.94 -0.83
CA HIS A 64 -7.96 22.84 0.40
C HIS A 64 -8.31 21.37 0.63
N ILE A 65 -8.36 20.95 1.89
CA ILE A 65 -8.74 19.60 2.27
C ILE A 65 -9.90 19.70 3.24
N LYS A 66 -10.97 18.97 2.97
CA LYS A 66 -12.23 19.03 3.71
C LYS A 66 -12.61 17.66 4.23
N CYS A 67 -13.01 17.56 5.49
CA CYS A 67 -13.53 16.31 6.03
C CYS A 67 -14.93 16.07 5.47
N CYS A 68 -15.17 14.91 4.85
CA CYS A 68 -16.47 14.59 4.25
C CYS A 68 -17.56 14.36 5.31
N TYR A 69 -17.18 13.98 6.54
CA TYR A 69 -18.14 13.72 7.62
C TYR A 69 -18.88 14.98 8.07
N ASN A 70 -18.14 16.04 8.42
CA ASN A 70 -18.71 17.30 8.93
C ASN A 70 -18.71 18.44 7.91
N ASN A 71 -18.18 18.19 6.70
CA ASN A 71 -18.07 19.15 5.60
C ASN A 71 -17.28 20.42 5.98
N LYS A 72 -16.25 20.29 6.84
CA LYS A 72 -15.39 21.40 7.28
C LYS A 72 -13.96 21.26 6.79
N TYR A 73 -13.32 22.39 6.51
CA TYR A 73 -11.95 22.47 6.01
C TYR A 73 -10.92 22.27 7.11
N TRP A 74 -9.80 21.69 6.70
CA TRP A 74 -8.59 21.59 7.50
C TRP A 74 -8.04 22.99 7.74
N VAL A 75 -7.87 23.31 9.00
CA VAL A 75 -7.37 24.60 9.45
C VAL A 75 -6.51 24.42 10.68
N ARG A 76 -5.51 25.28 10.83
CA ARG A 76 -4.73 25.36 12.05
C ARG A 76 -5.61 25.87 13.19
N ARG A 77 -5.56 25.20 14.34
CA ARG A 77 -6.25 25.68 15.53
C ARG A 77 -5.62 27.00 16.05
N PRO A 78 -6.41 27.96 16.57
CA PRO A 78 -5.88 29.22 17.11
C PRO A 78 -5.00 29.09 18.36
N SER A 79 -5.13 28.00 19.13
CA SER A 79 -4.42 27.82 20.40
C SER A 79 -2.92 27.55 20.20
N SER A 80 -2.14 27.54 21.29
CA SER A 80 -0.72 27.15 21.31
C SER A 80 -0.44 25.72 20.82
N CYS A 81 -1.49 24.94 20.54
CA CYS A 81 -1.39 23.62 19.94
C CYS A 81 -1.32 23.77 18.42
N TYR A 82 -0.16 23.46 17.83
CA TYR A 82 0.09 23.45 16.39
C TYR A 82 -0.67 22.33 15.63
N LEU A 83 -1.85 21.95 16.09
CA LEU A 83 -2.68 20.90 15.50
C LEU A 83 -3.49 21.42 14.31
N ILE A 84 -3.68 20.54 13.33
CA ILE A 84 -4.63 20.71 12.26
C ILE A 84 -5.94 20.04 12.64
N THR A 85 -7.04 20.75 12.40
CA THR A 85 -8.40 20.33 12.75
C THR A 85 -9.33 20.59 11.57
N ALA A 86 -10.38 19.79 11.43
CA ALA A 86 -11.40 19.99 10.39
C ALA A 86 -12.60 20.75 10.97
N VAL A 87 -12.49 22.07 11.09
CA VAL A 87 -13.50 22.93 11.74
C VAL A 87 -13.82 24.22 10.98
N ALA A 88 -13.05 24.57 9.93
CA ALA A 88 -13.33 25.79 9.18
C ALA A 88 -14.56 25.61 8.27
N ASP A 89 -15.46 26.58 8.29
CA ASP A 89 -16.68 26.58 7.46
C ASP A 89 -16.40 26.87 5.99
N GLU A 90 -15.38 27.70 5.72
CA GLU A 90 -15.07 28.21 4.39
C GLU A 90 -13.57 28.11 4.09
N PRO A 91 -13.17 27.98 2.81
CA PRO A 91 -11.77 27.99 2.41
C PRO A 91 -11.19 29.41 2.51
N VAL A 92 -9.99 29.52 3.08
CA VAL A 92 -9.27 30.79 3.25
C VAL A 92 -7.93 30.73 2.53
N GLU A 93 -7.83 31.48 1.43
CA GLU A 93 -6.65 31.48 0.56
C GLU A 93 -5.60 32.55 0.88
N ASP A 94 -5.90 33.44 1.82
CA ASP A 94 -4.94 34.41 2.32
C ASP A 94 -3.90 33.73 3.21
N LYS A 95 -2.70 33.53 2.65
CA LYS A 95 -1.55 32.87 3.31
C LYS A 95 -1.10 33.59 4.59
N SER A 96 -1.43 34.87 4.77
CA SER A 96 -1.06 35.62 5.98
C SER A 96 -1.97 35.34 7.17
N LYS A 97 -3.19 34.83 6.93
CA LYS A 97 -4.15 34.53 7.99
C LYS A 97 -3.80 33.23 8.70
N TYR A 98 -3.97 33.22 10.02
CA TYR A 98 -3.82 31.99 10.80
C TYR A 98 -4.84 30.92 10.40
N SER A 99 -6.00 31.36 9.90
CA SER A 99 -7.10 30.52 9.45
C SER A 99 -6.94 30.06 8.00
N CYS A 100 -5.76 30.28 7.38
CA CYS A 100 -5.46 29.77 6.05
C CYS A 100 -5.68 28.25 5.98
N THR A 101 -6.39 27.80 4.95
CA THR A 101 -6.74 26.40 4.73
C THR A 101 -5.97 25.79 3.56
N LEU A 102 -4.98 26.51 3.03
CA LEU A 102 -4.17 26.08 1.91
C LEU A 102 -3.02 25.17 2.34
N PHE A 103 -2.92 24.05 1.66
CA PHE A 103 -1.83 23.11 1.77
C PHE A 103 -1.21 22.88 0.40
N GLU A 104 0.10 22.68 0.41
CA GLU A 104 0.89 22.31 -0.75
C GLU A 104 1.22 20.82 -0.67
N PRO A 105 0.73 19.99 -1.61
CA PRO A 105 1.18 18.62 -1.74
C PRO A 105 2.59 18.62 -2.36
N VAL A 106 3.56 18.19 -1.56
CA VAL A 106 4.95 17.99 -2.01
C VAL A 106 5.15 16.52 -2.28
N TYR A 107 5.02 16.13 -3.55
CA TYR A 107 5.21 14.76 -3.99
C TYR A 107 6.61 14.28 -3.68
N ILE A 108 6.70 13.10 -3.08
CA ILE A 108 7.97 12.41 -2.92
C ILE A 108 8.14 11.64 -4.21
N ASN A 109 9.07 12.08 -5.06
CA ASN A 109 9.44 11.33 -6.25
C ASN A 109 10.01 10.00 -5.79
N ASP A 110 9.15 8.99 -5.75
CA ASP A 110 9.57 7.62 -5.92
C ASP A 110 9.57 7.38 -7.44
N ASP A 111 10.75 7.45 -8.05
CA ASP A 111 11.01 6.85 -9.39
C ASP A 111 10.73 5.32 -9.39
N PHE A 112 10.23 4.78 -8.27
CA PHE A 112 9.83 3.41 -8.02
C PHE A 112 8.36 3.10 -8.34
N LEU A 113 7.49 4.10 -8.60
CA LEU A 113 6.08 3.88 -8.94
C LEU A 113 5.74 4.08 -10.43
N VAL A 114 6.70 4.47 -11.26
CA VAL A 114 6.51 4.50 -12.73
C VAL A 114 6.83 3.12 -13.32
N GLY A 115 5.96 2.16 -13.01
CA GLY A 115 5.54 1.19 -14.02
C GLY A 115 4.55 1.92 -14.92
N ASP A 116 4.77 1.84 -16.23
CA ASP A 116 4.09 2.58 -17.30
C ASP A 116 2.62 2.14 -17.51
N ASP A 117 1.94 1.83 -16.42
CA ASP A 117 0.56 1.43 -16.40
C ASP A 117 -0.24 2.62 -15.86
N LYS A 118 -1.22 3.10 -16.62
CA LYS A 118 -2.12 4.21 -16.24
C LYS A 118 -2.94 3.93 -14.96
N SER A 119 -2.64 2.84 -14.24
CA SER A 119 -3.29 2.29 -13.06
C SER A 119 -2.64 2.72 -11.72
N THR A 120 -1.49 3.41 -11.70
CA THR A 120 -0.81 3.82 -10.44
C THR A 120 -1.20 5.20 -9.89
N ASN A 121 -2.10 5.95 -10.54
CA ASN A 121 -2.58 7.25 -10.04
C ASN A 121 -3.41 7.16 -8.74
N HIS A 122 -3.72 5.95 -8.27
CA HIS A 122 -4.60 5.74 -7.11
C HIS A 122 -3.86 5.75 -5.76
N ILE A 123 -2.53 5.70 -5.75
CA ILE A 123 -1.73 5.73 -4.52
C ILE A 123 -0.56 6.71 -4.71
N LEU A 124 -0.51 7.76 -3.90
CA LEU A 124 0.47 8.84 -3.99
C LEU A 124 1.23 8.95 -2.66
N MET A 125 2.56 9.03 -2.72
CA MET A 125 3.38 9.32 -1.54
C MET A 125 3.78 10.80 -1.55
N LEU A 126 3.40 11.53 -0.50
CA LEU A 126 3.63 12.97 -0.44
C LEU A 126 3.76 13.49 0.98
N ARG A 127 4.21 14.73 1.07
CA ARG A 127 4.14 15.57 2.28
C ARG A 127 3.10 16.66 2.06
N PHE A 128 2.46 17.09 3.14
CA PHE A 128 1.63 18.30 3.10
C PHE A 128 2.39 19.43 3.77
N ARG A 129 2.56 20.56 3.07
CA ARG A 129 3.15 21.79 3.63
C ARG A 129 2.08 22.85 3.80
N HIS A 130 1.94 23.40 5.01
CA HIS A 130 0.96 24.46 5.27
C HIS A 130 1.50 25.79 4.76
N THR A 131 0.81 26.41 3.80
CA THR A 131 1.39 27.52 3.03
C THR A 131 1.58 28.79 3.84
N GLY A 132 0.73 29.05 4.83
CA GLY A 132 0.87 30.25 5.67
C GLY A 132 2.09 30.23 6.61
N ARG A 133 2.70 29.05 6.84
CA ARG A 133 3.88 28.91 7.72
C ARG A 133 5.10 28.31 7.04
N GLY A 134 4.91 27.59 5.93
CA GLY A 134 5.96 26.83 5.26
C GLY A 134 6.45 25.61 6.05
N GLU A 135 5.64 25.11 6.99
CA GLU A 135 5.96 23.95 7.83
C GLU A 135 5.24 22.70 7.31
N TYR A 136 5.90 21.54 7.45
CA TYR A 136 5.34 20.26 7.04
C TYR A 136 4.39 19.71 8.11
N LEU A 137 3.31 19.09 7.66
CA LEU A 137 2.45 18.30 8.53
C LEU A 137 3.15 17.01 8.93
N THR A 138 2.97 16.63 10.18
CA THR A 138 3.58 15.46 10.79
C THR A 138 2.56 14.69 11.61
N ASN A 139 2.78 13.39 11.73
CA ASN A 139 2.15 12.59 12.78
C ASN A 139 2.81 12.92 14.14
N ASN A 140 2.04 13.48 15.08
CA ASN A 140 2.57 13.83 16.39
C ASN A 140 2.89 12.57 17.22
N ASP A 141 4.12 12.46 17.70
CA ASP A 141 4.59 11.38 18.58
C ASP A 141 4.07 11.50 20.03
N GLY A 142 3.24 12.52 20.30
CA GLY A 142 2.57 12.73 21.57
C GLY A 142 3.37 13.55 22.58
N GLY A 143 4.68 13.75 22.39
CA GLY A 143 5.55 14.47 23.33
C GLY A 143 5.18 14.25 24.80
N GLY A 144 5.08 15.34 25.58
CA GLY A 144 4.63 15.33 26.98
C GLY A 144 3.10 15.32 27.21
N CYS A 145 2.28 15.15 26.16
CA CYS A 145 0.81 15.17 26.27
C CYS A 145 0.19 13.97 25.52
N PRO A 146 -0.14 12.87 26.22
CA PRO A 146 -0.69 11.66 25.63
C PRO A 146 -1.97 11.87 24.81
N ALA A 147 -2.80 12.87 25.17
CA ALA A 147 -4.05 13.18 24.50
C ALA A 147 -3.87 13.53 23.00
N ILE A 148 -2.74 14.14 22.64
CA ILE A 148 -2.45 14.59 21.26
C ILE A 148 -1.58 13.61 20.48
N LEU A 149 -1.26 12.44 21.06
CA LEU A 149 -0.56 11.36 20.36
C LEU A 149 -1.33 10.94 19.12
N GLY A 150 -0.64 10.84 17.99
CA GLY A 150 -1.22 10.50 16.70
C GLY A 150 -1.94 11.66 16.01
N GLY A 151 -1.98 12.85 16.60
CA GLY A 151 -2.66 14.02 16.02
C GLY A 151 -1.94 14.55 14.79
N LEU A 152 -2.71 15.05 13.80
CA LEU A 152 -2.15 15.76 12.66
C LEU A 152 -1.64 17.13 13.11
N TYR A 153 -0.35 17.36 12.95
CA TYR A 153 0.37 18.44 13.62
C TYR A 153 1.27 19.20 12.64
N LEU A 154 1.44 20.50 12.84
CA LEU A 154 2.41 21.34 12.12
C LEU A 154 3.78 21.17 12.77
N GLY A 155 4.64 20.42 12.09
CA GLY A 155 6.00 20.16 12.51
C GLY A 155 6.94 21.31 12.19
N ARG A 156 8.06 20.98 11.53
CA ARG A 156 9.14 21.92 11.22
C ARG A 156 9.12 22.30 9.74
N LYS A 157 9.85 23.37 9.40
CA LYS A 157 10.10 23.77 8.00
C LYS A 157 11.03 22.79 7.27
N SER A 158 11.90 22.10 8.00
CA SER A 158 12.76 21.05 7.47
C SER A 158 11.97 19.73 7.37
N PRO A 159 12.00 19.03 6.23
CA PRO A 159 11.34 17.74 6.10
C PRO A 159 11.96 16.72 7.07
N ASN A 160 11.13 15.86 7.65
CA ASN A 160 11.51 14.74 8.49
C ASN A 160 10.77 13.47 8.03
N PRO A 161 11.42 12.64 7.19
CA PRO A 161 10.80 11.46 6.58
C PRO A 161 10.18 10.47 7.57
N GLN A 162 10.59 10.49 8.83
CA GLN A 162 10.06 9.61 9.87
C GLN A 162 8.60 9.94 10.23
N PHE A 163 8.18 11.21 10.12
CA PHE A 163 6.90 11.69 10.62
C PHE A 163 6.06 12.46 9.60
N ASP A 164 6.65 12.95 8.51
CA ASP A 164 6.01 13.86 7.55
C ASP A 164 5.58 13.25 6.22
N VAL A 165 5.78 11.94 6.07
CA VAL A 165 5.44 11.19 4.86
C VAL A 165 4.08 10.52 5.02
N PHE A 166 3.20 10.75 4.05
CA PHE A 166 1.88 10.17 4.01
C PHE A 166 1.65 9.44 2.69
N THR A 167 0.92 8.32 2.79
CA THR A 167 0.38 7.59 1.64
C THR A 167 -1.06 8.05 1.45
N VAL A 168 -1.34 8.63 0.29
CA VAL A 168 -2.65 9.17 -0.07
C VAL A 168 -3.27 8.26 -1.12
N THR A 169 -4.38 7.63 -0.77
CA THR A 169 -5.10 6.69 -1.64
C THR A 169 -6.37 7.35 -2.16
N ASP A 170 -6.69 7.14 -3.43
CA ASP A 170 -7.98 7.50 -4.01
C ASP A 170 -9.11 6.70 -3.33
N TRP A 171 -10.02 7.41 -2.64
CA TRP A 171 -11.12 6.79 -1.92
C TRP A 171 -12.13 6.13 -2.87
N GLU A 172 -12.35 6.67 -4.06
CA GLU A 172 -13.30 6.09 -5.01
C GLU A 172 -12.80 4.75 -5.53
N SER A 173 -11.49 4.60 -5.68
CA SER A 173 -10.83 3.35 -6.02
C SER A 173 -10.96 2.25 -4.95
N LEU A 174 -11.27 2.61 -3.69
CA LEU A 174 -11.55 1.61 -2.64
C LEU A 174 -12.88 0.88 -2.87
N PHE A 175 -13.83 1.47 -3.61
CA PHE A 175 -15.19 0.96 -3.79
C PHE A 175 -15.56 0.69 -5.24
N MET A 176 -14.89 1.33 -6.21
CA MET A 176 -15.19 1.21 -7.63
C MET A 176 -14.56 -0.02 -8.29
N MET A 177 -13.67 -0.76 -7.62
CA MET A 177 -13.09 -1.97 -8.19
C MET A 177 -12.91 -3.06 -7.13
N LEU A 178 -13.95 -3.87 -6.91
CA LEU A 178 -13.65 -5.29 -6.72
C LEU A 178 -12.88 -5.71 -7.98
N PRO A 179 -11.71 -6.36 -7.86
CA PRO A 179 -11.05 -6.96 -9.00
C PRO A 179 -12.06 -7.71 -9.87
N LYS A 180 -11.85 -7.75 -11.19
CA LYS A 180 -12.79 -8.43 -12.10
C LYS A 180 -13.14 -9.85 -11.64
N HIS A 181 -12.25 -10.48 -10.88
CA HIS A 181 -12.43 -11.78 -10.25
C HIS A 181 -12.26 -11.63 -8.74
N VAL A 182 -13.31 -11.94 -7.97
CA VAL A 182 -13.29 -11.92 -6.50
C VAL A 182 -13.94 -13.16 -5.91
N ALA A 183 -13.57 -13.47 -4.67
CA ALA A 183 -14.24 -14.46 -3.83
C ALA A 183 -14.55 -13.83 -2.46
N PHE A 184 -15.75 -14.05 -1.95
CA PHE A 184 -16.20 -13.48 -0.68
C PHE A 184 -15.95 -14.47 0.45
N LYS A 185 -15.26 -14.06 1.52
CA LYS A 185 -15.02 -14.90 2.71
C LYS A 185 -16.00 -14.53 3.81
N GLY A 186 -16.77 -15.50 4.29
CA GLY A 186 -17.67 -15.34 5.43
C GLY A 186 -16.92 -15.23 6.76
N HIS A 187 -17.61 -14.74 7.80
CA HIS A 187 -17.06 -14.64 9.16
C HIS A 187 -16.65 -16.00 9.76
N ASN A 188 -17.19 -17.10 9.22
CA ASN A 188 -16.84 -18.47 9.57
C ASN A 188 -15.52 -18.94 8.92
N GLY A 189 -14.83 -18.06 8.19
CA GLY A 189 -13.59 -18.38 7.51
C GLY A 189 -13.75 -19.09 6.16
N ASN A 190 -14.97 -19.39 5.74
CA ASN A 190 -15.25 -20.09 4.49
C ASN A 190 -15.51 -19.12 3.34
N LEU A 191 -15.09 -19.49 2.13
CA LEU A 191 -15.43 -18.74 0.92
C LEU A 191 -16.85 -19.08 0.46
N LEU A 192 -17.60 -18.06 0.07
CA LEU A 192 -18.91 -18.16 -0.56
C LEU A 192 -18.72 -18.59 -2.01
N GLY A 193 -19.26 -19.75 -2.36
CA GLY A 193 -19.24 -20.24 -3.74
C GLY A 193 -20.10 -21.49 -3.89
N THR A 194 -20.70 -21.65 -5.08
CA THR A 194 -21.19 -22.95 -5.54
C THR A 194 -20.01 -23.67 -6.16
N ARG A 195 -19.66 -24.87 -5.65
CA ARG A 195 -18.55 -25.74 -6.09
C ARG A 195 -17.60 -25.07 -7.12
N LEU A 196 -16.63 -24.30 -6.62
CA LEU A 196 -15.49 -23.74 -7.37
C LEU A 196 -15.85 -22.85 -8.58
N SER A 197 -16.48 -21.69 -8.36
CA SER A 197 -16.62 -20.66 -9.40
C SER A 197 -16.30 -19.25 -8.91
N GLU A 198 -15.68 -18.46 -9.78
CA GLU A 198 -15.26 -17.07 -9.54
C GLU A 198 -16.46 -16.13 -9.65
N VAL A 199 -16.50 -15.06 -8.84
CA VAL A 199 -17.54 -14.02 -8.89
C VAL A 199 -16.97 -12.77 -9.57
N PHE A 200 -17.72 -12.18 -10.49
CA PHE A 200 -17.34 -11.02 -11.28
C PHE A 200 -18.25 -9.84 -10.98
N ALA A 201 -17.67 -8.66 -10.84
CA ALA A 201 -18.41 -7.40 -10.81
C ALA A 201 -18.76 -6.96 -12.24
N SER A 202 -20.05 -6.74 -12.52
CA SER A 202 -20.51 -6.14 -13.77
C SER A 202 -20.47 -4.61 -13.69
N ALA A 203 -20.41 -3.94 -14.84
CA ALA A 203 -20.29 -2.49 -14.93
C ALA A 203 -21.50 -1.72 -14.33
N ASP A 204 -22.64 -2.38 -14.14
CA ASP A 204 -23.85 -1.87 -13.48
C ASP A 204 -23.90 -2.17 -11.97
N GLY A 205 -22.85 -2.76 -11.39
CA GLY A 205 -22.74 -3.06 -9.96
C GLY A 205 -23.30 -4.42 -9.54
N GLY A 206 -23.70 -5.28 -10.49
CA GLY A 206 -24.13 -6.66 -10.24
C GLY A 206 -22.96 -7.62 -9.99
N LEU A 207 -23.26 -8.75 -9.33
CA LEU A 207 -22.30 -9.85 -9.12
C LEU A 207 -22.73 -11.07 -9.93
N SER A 208 -21.87 -11.54 -10.84
CA SER A 208 -22.06 -12.72 -11.70
C SER A 208 -21.03 -13.81 -11.39
N TYR A 209 -21.17 -15.03 -11.92
CA TYR A 209 -20.13 -16.05 -11.82
C TYR A 209 -19.64 -16.55 -13.20
N SER A 210 -18.67 -17.48 -13.22
CA SER A 210 -17.95 -17.90 -14.44
C SER A 210 -18.80 -18.49 -15.57
N LEU A 211 -20.04 -18.95 -15.32
CA LEU A 211 -20.98 -19.34 -16.38
C LEU A 211 -22.00 -18.24 -16.75
N GLY A 212 -21.79 -17.00 -16.31
CA GLY A 212 -22.56 -15.84 -16.76
C GLY A 212 -23.91 -15.63 -16.09
N LYS A 213 -24.34 -16.45 -15.12
CA LYS A 213 -25.54 -16.13 -14.33
C LYS A 213 -25.23 -15.20 -13.17
N LEU A 214 -26.28 -14.48 -12.74
CA LEU A 214 -26.24 -13.50 -11.67
C LEU A 214 -26.85 -14.04 -10.38
N TRP A 215 -26.46 -13.40 -9.28
CA TRP A 215 -26.98 -13.67 -7.94
C TRP A 215 -28.39 -13.09 -7.82
N ARG A 216 -29.35 -13.90 -7.37
CA ARG A 216 -30.76 -13.50 -7.22
C ARG A 216 -31.30 -13.86 -5.84
N LEU A 217 -32.02 -12.93 -5.21
CA LEU A 217 -32.77 -13.21 -3.99
C LEU A 217 -34.04 -14.00 -4.33
N THR A 218 -34.19 -15.15 -3.70
CA THR A 218 -35.40 -15.98 -3.76
C THR A 218 -36.41 -15.53 -2.71
N LYS A 219 -37.65 -16.00 -2.85
CA LYS A 219 -38.74 -15.73 -1.91
C LYS A 219 -38.53 -16.35 -0.51
N GLY A 220 -37.65 -17.33 -0.40
CA GLY A 220 -37.26 -17.94 0.87
C GLY A 220 -36.07 -17.25 1.55
N ASP A 221 -35.73 -16.04 1.12
CA ASP A 221 -34.56 -15.26 1.55
C ASP A 221 -33.20 -15.94 1.27
N TRP A 222 -33.18 -16.93 0.37
CA TRP A 222 -31.95 -17.55 -0.13
C TRP A 222 -31.43 -16.82 -1.36
N ILE A 223 -30.10 -16.79 -1.53
CA ILE A 223 -29.46 -16.31 -2.77
C ILE A 223 -29.20 -17.50 -3.70
N CYS A 224 -29.71 -17.45 -4.93
CA CYS A 224 -29.51 -18.46 -5.97
C CYS A 224 -28.73 -17.90 -7.18
N LEU A 225 -28.17 -18.81 -7.99
CA LEU A 225 -27.30 -18.51 -9.14
C LEU A 225 -27.93 -19.00 -10.46
N ASP A 226 -29.06 -18.41 -10.85
CA ASP A 226 -29.86 -18.88 -11.99
C ASP A 226 -30.26 -17.79 -12.99
N ALA A 227 -30.04 -16.51 -12.67
CA ALA A 227 -30.55 -15.38 -13.46
C ALA A 227 -29.69 -15.10 -14.71
N ASP A 228 -30.33 -15.13 -15.90
CA ASP A 228 -29.69 -14.86 -17.21
C ASP A 228 -29.56 -13.38 -17.57
N ASN A 229 -30.35 -12.50 -16.94
CA ASN A 229 -30.30 -11.06 -17.16
C ASN A 229 -30.18 -10.34 -15.81
N SER A 230 -29.46 -9.21 -15.81
CA SER A 230 -29.46 -8.26 -14.70
C SER A 230 -30.89 -7.89 -14.41
N THR A 231 -31.46 -8.46 -13.35
CA THR A 231 -32.55 -7.78 -12.67
C THR A 231 -31.92 -6.51 -12.16
N SER A 232 -32.03 -5.43 -12.95
CA SER A 232 -31.80 -4.07 -12.49
C SER A 232 -32.28 -4.04 -11.04
N ILE A 233 -31.41 -3.70 -10.09
CA ILE A 233 -31.77 -3.59 -8.68
C ILE A 233 -32.81 -2.47 -8.61
N LYS A 234 -34.08 -2.82 -8.86
CA LYS A 234 -35.20 -1.96 -8.59
C LYS A 234 -35.31 -1.99 -7.08
N ARG A 235 -34.99 -0.86 -6.45
CA ARG A 235 -35.29 -0.62 -5.04
C ARG A 235 -36.80 -0.72 -4.90
N PHE A 236 -37.29 -1.90 -4.53
CA PHE A 236 -38.68 -2.06 -4.17
C PHE A 236 -38.84 -1.62 -2.71
N PRO A 237 -39.83 -0.77 -2.37
CA PRO A 237 -40.27 -0.65 -1.01
C PRO A 237 -40.76 -2.03 -0.51
N VAL A 238 -40.58 -2.29 0.79
CA VAL A 238 -40.63 -3.59 1.50
C VAL A 238 -42.01 -4.31 1.47
N THR A 239 -42.90 -4.02 0.53
CA THR A 239 -44.30 -4.46 0.62
C THR A 239 -44.84 -5.36 -0.50
N GLU A 240 -44.09 -5.73 -1.54
CA GLU A 240 -44.66 -6.58 -2.61
C GLU A 240 -43.98 -7.95 -2.78
N LYS A 241 -44.83 -8.99 -2.82
CA LYS A 241 -44.48 -10.41 -2.77
C LYS A 241 -44.53 -11.00 -4.19
N ILE A 242 -43.38 -11.40 -4.74
CA ILE A 242 -43.27 -12.00 -6.09
C ILE A 242 -43.45 -13.54 -6.00
N THR A 243 -43.96 -14.18 -7.06
CA THR A 243 -44.14 -15.64 -7.18
C THR A 243 -43.38 -16.19 -8.39
N SER A 244 -42.53 -17.20 -8.17
CA SER A 244 -41.90 -18.07 -9.17
C SER A 244 -41.68 -19.46 -8.55
N ASN A 245 -41.71 -20.52 -9.35
CA ASN A 245 -41.93 -21.92 -8.97
C ASN A 245 -40.62 -22.72 -8.98
N ASP A 246 -40.10 -23.17 -7.82
CA ASP A 246 -38.78 -23.80 -7.68
C ASP A 246 -38.90 -25.27 -7.21
N SER A 247 -38.69 -26.24 -8.09
CA SER A 247 -38.76 -27.69 -7.77
C SER A 247 -37.42 -28.45 -7.81
N GLU A 248 -36.27 -27.80 -7.99
CA GLU A 248 -35.00 -28.52 -8.30
C GLU A 248 -33.81 -28.26 -7.36
N ALA A 249 -34.00 -27.70 -6.16
CA ALA A 249 -32.87 -27.34 -5.30
C ALA A 249 -32.69 -28.24 -4.05
N TYR A 250 -32.24 -29.48 -4.23
CA TYR A 250 -31.64 -30.28 -3.15
C TYR A 250 -30.47 -31.14 -3.65
N LEU A 251 -29.24 -30.78 -3.30
CA LEU A 251 -28.08 -31.69 -3.40
C LEU A 251 -27.13 -31.50 -2.19
N GLU A 252 -26.72 -32.62 -1.60
CA GLU A 252 -26.00 -32.76 -0.31
C GLU A 252 -24.68 -31.96 -0.18
N VAL A 253 -24.46 -31.40 1.02
CA VAL A 253 -23.26 -30.67 1.46
C VAL A 253 -22.29 -31.66 2.13
N LYS A 254 -21.02 -31.68 1.68
CA LYS A 254 -19.90 -32.42 2.30
C LYS A 254 -18.99 -31.41 3.01
N GLU A 255 -18.58 -31.68 4.26
CA GLU A 255 -17.91 -30.75 5.18
C GLU A 255 -16.55 -30.18 4.69
N LEU A 256 -16.24 -28.95 5.13
CA LEU A 256 -15.08 -28.11 4.77
C LEU A 256 -13.97 -28.16 5.83
N GLY A 257 -12.70 -28.10 5.39
CA GLY A 257 -11.53 -28.15 6.27
C GLY A 257 -11.20 -26.86 7.04
N VAL A 258 -10.58 -27.01 8.22
CA VAL A 258 -10.36 -25.96 9.25
C VAL A 258 -9.04 -25.21 9.13
N SER A 259 -7.94 -25.80 8.65
CA SER A 259 -6.68 -25.09 8.44
C SER A 259 -5.89 -25.63 7.25
N LYS A 260 -5.00 -24.80 6.68
CA LYS A 260 -4.09 -25.12 5.59
C LYS A 260 -2.70 -24.56 5.88
N GLU A 261 -1.66 -25.33 5.63
CA GLU A 261 -0.26 -24.93 5.75
C GLU A 261 0.56 -25.51 4.59
N ILE A 262 1.75 -24.93 4.35
CA ILE A 262 2.71 -25.45 3.38
C ILE A 262 4.06 -25.67 4.04
N TYR A 263 4.76 -26.71 3.59
CA TYR A 263 6.14 -27.01 3.97
C TYR A 263 6.86 -27.74 2.83
N ASN A 264 8.16 -28.02 3.01
CA ASN A 264 9.02 -28.65 1.98
C ASN A 264 9.05 -27.89 0.64
N VAL A 265 9.10 -26.56 0.70
CA VAL A 265 9.19 -25.71 -0.49
C VAL A 265 10.53 -25.94 -1.20
N THR A 266 10.49 -26.28 -2.49
CA THR A 266 11.68 -26.53 -3.32
C THR A 266 11.65 -25.65 -4.56
N PHE A 267 12.59 -24.72 -4.67
CA PHE A 267 12.68 -23.79 -5.81
C PHE A 267 13.44 -24.40 -7.00
N ARG A 268 12.87 -24.29 -8.20
CA ARG A 268 13.51 -24.67 -9.46
C ARG A 268 14.25 -23.47 -10.05
N LEU A 269 15.45 -23.20 -9.55
CA LEU A 269 16.25 -22.02 -9.94
C LEU A 269 16.62 -22.01 -11.42
N VAL A 270 16.76 -23.19 -12.04
CA VAL A 270 17.09 -23.34 -13.47
C VAL A 270 15.95 -22.90 -14.38
N ASP A 271 14.71 -22.93 -13.89
CA ASP A 271 13.50 -22.53 -14.62
C ASP A 271 13.12 -21.07 -14.33
N ALA A 272 13.98 -20.33 -13.63
CA ALA A 272 13.71 -18.96 -13.25
C ALA A 272 13.76 -18.02 -14.46
N ILE A 273 12.82 -17.07 -14.51
CA ILE A 273 12.73 -16.07 -15.56
C ILE A 273 13.03 -14.71 -14.95
N ILE A 274 14.03 -14.00 -15.49
CA ILE A 274 14.37 -12.62 -15.10
C ILE A 274 13.89 -11.66 -16.19
N TYR A 275 13.12 -10.66 -15.80
CA TYR A 275 12.50 -9.67 -16.69
C TYR A 275 12.56 -8.26 -16.09
N ASN A 276 12.14 -7.25 -16.86
CA ASN A 276 12.15 -5.83 -16.47
C ASN A 276 13.52 -5.31 -15.98
N LYS A 277 14.62 -5.77 -16.61
CA LYS A 277 15.97 -5.33 -16.30
C LYS A 277 16.14 -3.84 -16.63
N LYS A 278 16.49 -3.03 -15.64
CA LYS A 278 16.73 -1.59 -15.79
C LYS A 278 17.92 -1.16 -14.94
N VAL A 279 18.83 -0.39 -15.53
CA VAL A 279 19.88 0.30 -14.77
C VAL A 279 19.26 1.48 -14.05
N VAL A 280 19.48 1.55 -12.74
CA VAL A 280 18.98 2.61 -11.86
C VAL A 280 20.15 3.27 -11.13
N GLU A 281 20.09 4.59 -10.98
CA GLU A 281 21.01 5.34 -10.13
C GLU A 281 20.56 5.18 -8.67
N ILE A 282 21.44 4.66 -7.82
CA ILE A 282 21.14 4.37 -6.41
C ILE A 282 21.47 5.56 -5.53
N VAL A 283 22.66 6.13 -5.72
CA VAL A 283 23.14 7.27 -4.94
C VAL A 283 24.27 7.98 -5.68
N VAL A 284 24.38 9.28 -5.43
CA VAL A 284 25.42 10.15 -5.97
C VAL A 284 26.18 10.79 -4.82
N GLY A 285 27.50 10.86 -4.94
CA GLY A 285 28.36 11.60 -4.03
C GLY A 285 29.47 12.33 -4.77
N GLU A 286 30.15 13.22 -4.07
CA GLU A 286 31.23 14.04 -4.60
C GLU A 286 32.50 13.83 -3.79
N ALA A 287 33.60 13.63 -4.48
CA ALA A 287 34.93 13.59 -3.90
C ALA A 287 35.71 14.84 -4.34
N VAL A 288 36.30 15.55 -3.38
CA VAL A 288 36.96 16.83 -3.63
C VAL A 288 38.38 16.80 -3.08
N ASN A 289 39.35 17.18 -3.91
CA ASN A 289 40.71 17.46 -3.49
C ASN A 289 40.98 18.96 -3.42
N ARG A 290 41.13 19.49 -2.20
CA ARG A 290 41.44 20.91 -1.97
C ARG A 290 42.93 21.17 -1.72
N THR A 291 43.77 20.16 -1.91
CA THR A 291 45.22 20.28 -1.74
C THR A 291 45.89 20.60 -3.07
N LYS A 292 47.15 21.04 -2.99
CA LYS A 292 47.99 21.33 -4.16
C LYS A 292 48.70 20.09 -4.70
N GLU A 293 48.45 18.91 -4.14
CA GLU A 293 49.07 17.65 -4.50
C GLU A 293 48.00 16.62 -4.86
N THR A 294 48.40 15.52 -5.52
CA THR A 294 47.47 14.43 -5.83
C THR A 294 47.18 13.65 -4.54
N GLN A 295 45.90 13.37 -4.28
CA GLN A 295 45.49 12.64 -3.09
C GLN A 295 44.43 11.57 -3.41
N THR A 296 44.42 10.49 -2.64
CA THR A 296 43.34 9.50 -2.67
C THR A 296 42.28 9.89 -1.66
N VAL A 297 41.06 10.12 -2.13
CA VAL A 297 39.89 10.41 -1.28
C VAL A 297 39.02 9.16 -1.19
N GLU A 298 38.64 8.78 0.03
CA GLU A 298 37.68 7.72 0.29
C GLU A 298 36.27 8.33 0.42
N LEU A 299 35.35 7.89 -0.44
CA LEU A 299 33.97 8.32 -0.47
C LEU A 299 33.07 7.19 0.02
N ASN A 300 32.30 7.47 1.07
CA ASN A 300 31.28 6.57 1.59
C ASN A 300 29.92 6.95 1.03
N LEU A 301 29.30 6.03 0.31
CA LEU A 301 27.96 6.18 -0.27
C LEU A 301 26.97 5.30 0.51
N TRP A 302 26.12 5.93 1.32
CA TRP A 302 25.07 5.24 2.08
C TRP A 302 23.83 5.06 1.20
N TYR A 303 23.31 3.84 1.13
CA TYR A 303 22.09 3.55 0.39
C TYR A 303 21.26 2.46 1.05
N LYS A 304 20.01 2.33 0.61
CA LYS A 304 19.08 1.32 1.08
C LYS A 304 18.87 0.27 0.01
N LYS A 305 19.37 -0.95 0.23
CA LYS A 305 19.11 -2.11 -0.64
C LYS A 305 17.71 -2.63 -0.35
N THR A 306 16.87 -2.71 -1.38
CA THR A 306 15.49 -3.20 -1.24
C THR A 306 15.31 -4.52 -1.97
N ARG A 307 14.60 -5.45 -1.33
CA ARG A 307 14.21 -6.74 -1.89
C ARG A 307 12.75 -6.98 -1.58
N SER A 308 11.98 -7.44 -2.57
CA SER A 308 10.62 -7.92 -2.36
C SER A 308 10.45 -9.33 -2.89
N GLY A 309 9.49 -10.04 -2.31
CA GLY A 309 9.15 -11.41 -2.66
C GLY A 309 7.68 -11.71 -2.39
N SER A 310 7.11 -12.62 -3.17
CA SER A 310 5.75 -13.09 -2.97
C SER A 310 5.58 -14.50 -3.52
N LEU A 311 4.66 -15.26 -2.93
CA LEU A 311 4.37 -16.65 -3.28
C LEU A 311 3.01 -16.73 -3.97
N LYS A 312 2.95 -17.38 -5.13
CA LYS A 312 1.73 -17.61 -5.90
C LYS A 312 1.60 -19.11 -6.19
N SER A 313 0.38 -19.62 -6.24
CA SER A 313 0.03 -21.00 -6.62
C SER A 313 -1.46 -21.03 -6.94
N SER A 314 -1.93 -22.02 -7.70
CA SER A 314 -3.36 -22.21 -7.97
C SER A 314 -4.17 -22.55 -6.71
N VAL A 315 -3.51 -23.03 -5.65
CA VAL A 315 -4.13 -23.40 -4.37
C VAL A 315 -4.03 -22.28 -3.32
N PHE A 316 -3.15 -21.29 -3.50
CA PHE A 316 -3.10 -20.10 -2.64
C PHE A 316 -4.29 -19.19 -2.87
N LYS A 317 -5.38 -19.46 -2.15
CA LYS A 317 -6.51 -18.55 -1.98
C LYS A 317 -6.29 -17.69 -0.74
N LEU A 318 -6.70 -16.43 -0.80
CA LEU A 318 -6.54 -15.43 0.26
C LEU A 318 -6.90 -15.98 1.65
N GLY A 319 -5.95 -15.89 2.60
CA GLY A 319 -6.15 -16.23 4.01
C GLY A 319 -5.53 -17.54 4.49
N VAL A 320 -4.68 -18.20 3.70
CA VAL A 320 -3.80 -19.26 4.19
C VAL A 320 -2.60 -18.61 4.90
N GLN A 321 -2.34 -19.01 6.14
CA GLN A 321 -1.16 -18.59 6.89
C GLN A 321 0.03 -19.42 6.42
N SER A 322 0.67 -19.00 5.33
CA SER A 322 1.86 -19.64 4.79
C SER A 322 3.11 -19.00 5.41
N SER A 323 3.81 -19.74 6.28
CA SER A 323 5.16 -19.42 6.72
C SER A 323 6.14 -20.19 5.84
N ILE A 324 7.03 -19.48 5.15
CA ILE A 324 8.25 -20.10 4.62
C ILE A 324 9.34 -19.86 5.64
N ASP A 325 9.82 -20.94 6.24
CA ASP A 325 11.09 -20.93 6.96
C ASP A 325 12.20 -21.08 5.92
N GLY A 326 13.09 -20.08 5.86
CA GLY A 326 14.41 -20.24 5.26
C GLY A 326 14.74 -19.35 4.07
N GLU A 327 15.75 -19.86 3.37
CA GLU A 327 16.49 -19.39 2.21
C GLU A 327 15.56 -19.14 1.00
N VAL A 328 15.59 -17.93 0.43
CA VAL A 328 14.68 -17.51 -0.66
C VAL A 328 15.45 -17.11 -1.93
N PRO A 329 14.90 -17.33 -3.14
CA PRO A 329 15.60 -17.01 -4.39
C PRO A 329 15.86 -15.51 -4.55
N VAL A 330 17.05 -15.14 -5.02
CA VAL A 330 17.50 -13.75 -5.28
C VAL A 330 18.35 -13.69 -6.56
N ILE A 331 18.34 -12.56 -7.25
CA ILE A 331 19.34 -12.31 -8.30
C ILE A 331 20.66 -11.91 -7.63
N ALA A 332 21.69 -12.75 -7.75
CA ALA A 332 23.03 -12.47 -7.29
C ALA A 332 23.77 -11.50 -8.24
N ASP A 333 24.92 -10.97 -7.81
CA ASP A 333 25.69 -9.99 -8.59
C ASP A 333 26.22 -10.56 -9.93
N ASN A 334 26.35 -11.88 -10.04
CA ASN A 334 26.67 -12.56 -11.30
C ASN A 334 25.47 -12.63 -12.28
N GLY A 335 24.32 -12.08 -11.90
CA GLY A 335 23.08 -12.05 -12.68
C GLY A 335 22.30 -13.36 -12.71
N LYS A 336 22.69 -14.36 -11.91
CA LYS A 336 21.98 -15.64 -11.79
C LYS A 336 21.07 -15.64 -10.56
N ILE A 337 20.06 -16.50 -10.60
CA ILE A 337 19.23 -16.76 -9.43
C ILE A 337 19.96 -17.73 -8.51
N GLU A 338 20.19 -17.28 -7.29
CA GLU A 338 20.77 -18.06 -6.19
C GLU A 338 19.83 -18.01 -5.00
N VAL A 339 20.10 -18.85 -4.01
CA VAL A 339 19.33 -18.86 -2.77
C VAL A 339 20.15 -18.14 -1.71
N ASP A 340 19.51 -17.21 -1.02
CA ASP A 340 20.17 -16.35 -0.02
C ASP A 340 19.41 -16.44 1.30
N GLU A 341 20.16 -16.63 2.38
CA GLU A 341 19.63 -16.77 3.72
C GLU A 341 19.10 -15.42 4.18
N PHE A 342 17.86 -15.40 4.65
CA PHE A 342 17.22 -14.17 5.11
C PHE A 342 17.91 -13.66 6.39
N ALA A 343 18.91 -12.79 6.26
CA ALA A 343 19.67 -12.27 7.40
C ALA A 343 18.91 -11.17 8.18
N GLU A 344 18.69 -11.45 9.47
CA GLU A 344 18.53 -10.54 10.62
C GLU A 344 17.35 -9.54 10.71
N SER A 345 16.34 -9.54 9.84
CA SER A 345 15.20 -8.60 10.01
C SER A 345 13.79 -9.13 9.71
N VAL A 346 13.59 -10.44 9.66
CA VAL A 346 12.25 -11.02 9.75
C VAL A 346 12.01 -11.24 11.23
N GLU A 347 11.45 -10.22 11.87
CA GLU A 347 10.49 -10.51 12.93
C GLU A 347 9.60 -11.63 12.40
N ARG A 348 9.58 -12.77 13.12
CA ARG A 348 8.60 -13.84 12.96
C ARG A 348 7.19 -13.26 13.11
N ARG A 349 6.72 -12.52 12.11
CA ARG A 349 5.34 -12.10 12.02
C ARG A 349 4.64 -13.30 11.44
N LYS A 350 3.96 -14.03 12.32
CA LYS A 350 2.81 -14.85 11.95
C LYS A 350 2.01 -14.04 10.93
N THR A 351 2.12 -14.41 9.66
CA THR A 351 1.55 -13.66 8.53
C THR A 351 0.04 -13.85 8.57
N GLY A 352 -0.62 -12.97 9.33
CA GLY A 352 -1.99 -12.62 9.04
C GLY A 352 -2.00 -11.99 7.64
N ALA A 353 -2.39 -12.78 6.65
CA ALA A 353 -2.85 -12.35 5.33
C ALA A 353 -1.87 -11.70 4.32
N ALA A 354 -0.59 -11.42 4.64
CA ALA A 354 0.33 -10.85 3.64
C ALA A 354 1.08 -11.93 2.85
N THR A 355 0.78 -12.05 1.55
CA THR A 355 1.48 -12.94 0.58
C THR A 355 2.75 -12.30 -0.01
N THR A 356 3.03 -11.04 0.34
CA THR A 356 4.15 -10.25 -0.15
C THR A 356 4.98 -9.76 1.03
N PHE A 357 6.29 -9.85 0.92
CA PHE A 357 7.25 -9.29 1.86
C PHE A 357 8.17 -8.32 1.14
N THR A 358 8.52 -7.24 1.84
CA THR A 358 9.51 -6.25 1.40
C THR A 358 10.50 -6.05 2.52
N CYS A 359 11.78 -6.21 2.22
CA CYS A 359 12.90 -5.97 3.12
C CYS A 359 13.70 -4.77 2.62
N SER A 360 14.33 -4.07 3.55
CA SER A 360 15.27 -3.02 3.21
C SER A 360 16.44 -3.01 4.19
N VAL A 361 17.65 -3.09 3.66
CA VAL A 361 18.89 -3.08 4.44
C VAL A 361 19.66 -1.81 4.12
N ASN A 362 20.18 -1.13 5.14
CA ASN A 362 21.08 0.01 4.93
C ASN A 362 22.49 -0.54 4.68
N GLU A 363 23.09 -0.16 3.56
CA GLU A 363 24.44 -0.56 3.16
C GLU A 363 25.32 0.67 2.92
N VAL A 364 26.64 0.47 2.94
CA VAL A 364 27.63 1.50 2.65
C VAL A 364 28.58 0.97 1.57
N ALA A 365 28.62 1.66 0.44
CA ALA A 365 29.59 1.43 -0.61
C ALA A 365 30.78 2.38 -0.41
N VAL A 366 31.99 1.81 -0.35
CA VAL A 366 33.24 2.57 -0.20
C VAL A 366 33.93 2.65 -1.55
N TYR A 367 34.13 3.87 -2.07
CA TYR A 367 34.85 4.11 -3.32
C TYR A 367 36.10 4.95 -3.07
N LYS A 368 37.25 4.49 -3.58
CA LYS A 368 38.53 5.21 -3.47
C LYS A 368 38.86 5.83 -4.82
N VAL A 369 38.93 7.16 -4.86
CA VAL A 369 39.24 7.92 -6.07
C VAL A 369 40.53 8.70 -5.90
N VAL A 370 41.40 8.64 -6.92
CA VAL A 370 42.63 9.44 -6.97
C VAL A 370 42.30 10.75 -7.66
N LEU A 371 42.48 11.85 -6.96
CA LEU A 371 42.17 13.18 -7.46
C LEU A 371 43.44 13.99 -7.61
N THR A 372 43.61 14.60 -8.78
CA THR A 372 44.65 15.61 -9.02
C THR A 372 44.42 16.84 -8.14
N ALA A 373 45.44 17.69 -8.04
CA ALA A 373 45.37 18.90 -7.23
C ALA A 373 44.17 19.77 -7.65
N MET A 374 43.41 20.25 -6.66
CA MET A 374 42.26 21.15 -6.87
C MET A 374 41.12 20.59 -7.75
N ALA A 375 40.97 19.27 -7.85
CA ALA A 375 39.93 18.63 -8.67
C ALA A 375 38.71 18.14 -7.85
N THR A 376 37.55 18.09 -8.52
CA THR A 376 36.32 17.50 -8.02
C THR A 376 35.87 16.40 -8.97
N VAL A 377 35.45 15.26 -8.43
CA VAL A 377 34.86 14.17 -9.21
C VAL A 377 33.52 13.81 -8.62
N LYS A 378 32.52 13.72 -9.49
CA LYS A 378 31.21 13.17 -9.18
C LYS A 378 31.23 11.67 -9.34
N VAL A 379 30.76 10.94 -8.32
CA VAL A 379 30.70 9.48 -8.30
C VAL A 379 29.24 9.05 -8.20
N ARG A 380 28.78 8.25 -9.16
CA ARG A 380 27.44 7.65 -9.18
C ARG A 380 27.55 6.17 -8.87
N LEU A 381 26.73 5.66 -7.95
CA LEU A 381 26.53 4.24 -7.76
C LEU A 381 25.30 3.82 -8.58
N LEU A 382 25.52 3.00 -9.59
CA LEU A 382 24.49 2.40 -10.43
C LEU A 382 24.25 0.95 -10.00
N ALA A 383 23.03 0.46 -10.17
CA ALA A 383 22.72 -0.96 -10.03
C ALA A 383 21.69 -1.38 -11.07
N THR A 384 21.63 -2.68 -11.37
CA THR A 384 20.56 -3.25 -12.18
C THR A 384 19.40 -3.67 -11.27
N LYS A 385 18.22 -3.11 -11.50
CA LYS A 385 16.95 -3.57 -10.90
C LYS A 385 16.27 -4.53 -11.87
N ALA A 386 15.80 -5.67 -11.38
CA ALA A 386 15.01 -6.59 -12.19
C ALA A 386 13.98 -7.34 -11.34
N SER A 387 12.94 -7.82 -12.03
CA SER A 387 11.93 -8.72 -11.48
C SER A 387 12.23 -10.14 -11.94
N TYR A 388 11.82 -11.13 -11.14
CA TYR A 388 12.06 -12.52 -11.47
C TYR A 388 10.98 -13.42 -10.91
N ASP A 389 10.65 -14.47 -11.66
CA ASP A 389 9.71 -15.50 -11.29
C ASP A 389 10.44 -16.85 -11.20
N VAL A 390 10.29 -17.56 -10.09
CA VAL A 390 10.94 -18.87 -9.83
C VAL A 390 9.86 -19.91 -9.52
N PRO A 391 9.67 -20.91 -10.40
CA PRO A 391 8.77 -22.02 -10.10
C PRO A 391 9.20 -22.79 -8.86
N PHE A 392 8.26 -23.29 -8.07
CA PHE A 392 8.55 -24.13 -6.92
C PHE A 392 7.47 -25.19 -6.68
N SER A 393 7.87 -26.29 -6.06
CA SER A 393 6.99 -27.33 -5.56
C SER A 393 6.93 -27.28 -4.03
N TYR A 394 5.85 -27.79 -3.43
CA TYR A 394 5.66 -27.78 -1.98
C TYR A 394 4.66 -28.86 -1.55
N THR A 395 4.64 -29.18 -0.26
CA THR A 395 3.61 -30.05 0.33
C THR A 395 2.58 -29.19 1.04
N GLU A 396 1.31 -29.31 0.67
CA GLU A 396 0.17 -28.72 1.38
C GLU A 396 -0.35 -29.70 2.45
N ARG A 397 -0.54 -29.23 3.68
CA ARG A 397 -1.26 -29.96 4.73
C ARG A 397 -2.53 -29.22 5.12
N GLN A 398 -3.67 -29.90 5.00
CA GLN A 398 -4.98 -29.41 5.36
C GLN A 398 -5.52 -30.20 6.56
N THR A 399 -5.89 -29.51 7.64
CA THR A 399 -6.55 -30.13 8.79
C THR A 399 -8.05 -29.84 8.70
N LEU A 400 -8.87 -30.89 8.69
CA LEU A 400 -10.33 -30.81 8.65
C LEU A 400 -10.95 -30.54 10.03
N ALA A 401 -12.26 -30.25 10.07
CA ALA A 401 -12.98 -29.92 11.31
C ALA A 401 -13.04 -31.08 12.31
N ASP A 402 -13.01 -32.30 11.81
CA ASP A 402 -12.93 -33.54 12.59
C ASP A 402 -11.50 -33.88 13.05
N GLY A 403 -10.50 -33.04 12.71
CA GLY A 403 -9.09 -33.27 12.98
C GLY A 403 -8.38 -34.14 11.96
N THR A 404 -9.05 -34.62 10.91
CA THR A 404 -8.44 -35.39 9.83
C THR A 404 -7.42 -34.55 9.08
N ILE A 405 -6.25 -35.11 8.80
CA ILE A 405 -5.18 -34.42 8.07
C ILE A 405 -5.13 -34.96 6.64
N ILE A 406 -5.23 -34.05 5.67
CA ILE A 406 -5.04 -34.32 4.24
C ILE A 406 -3.73 -33.66 3.81
N THR A 407 -2.86 -34.41 3.15
CA THR A 407 -1.59 -33.90 2.63
C THR A 407 -1.53 -34.09 1.13
N ASN A 408 -1.17 -33.04 0.38
CA ASN A 408 -1.05 -33.06 -1.07
C ASN A 408 0.30 -32.49 -1.49
N ASP A 409 1.00 -33.17 -2.38
CA ASP A 409 2.19 -32.62 -3.04
C ASP A 409 1.76 -31.79 -4.26
N MET A 410 2.25 -30.55 -4.29
CA MET A 410 1.87 -29.52 -5.25
C MET A 410 3.10 -29.09 -6.06
N ASP A 411 2.91 -28.92 -7.36
CA ASP A 411 3.95 -28.47 -8.29
C ASP A 411 3.43 -27.33 -9.19
N ASP A 412 2.83 -26.32 -8.57
CA ASP A 412 2.18 -25.20 -9.23
C ASP A 412 2.59 -23.83 -8.66
N GLY A 413 3.60 -23.81 -7.79
CA GLY A 413 4.09 -22.61 -7.13
C GLY A 413 4.93 -21.73 -8.05
N VAL A 414 4.79 -20.42 -7.91
CA VAL A 414 5.65 -19.41 -8.52
C VAL A 414 6.00 -18.35 -7.48
N TYR A 415 7.30 -18.18 -7.24
CA TYR A 415 7.83 -17.11 -6.40
C TYR A 415 8.17 -15.90 -7.26
N CYS A 416 7.51 -14.77 -7.02
CA CYS A 416 7.76 -13.52 -7.72
C CYS A 416 8.58 -12.59 -6.83
N GLY A 417 9.80 -12.26 -7.25
CA GLY A 417 10.70 -11.38 -6.52
C GLY A 417 11.14 -10.16 -7.33
N THR A 418 11.69 -9.17 -6.63
CA THR A 418 12.38 -8.02 -7.24
C THR A 418 13.53 -7.59 -6.34
N ASN A 419 14.71 -7.36 -6.92
CA ASN A 419 15.86 -6.84 -6.19
C ASN A 419 16.81 -6.05 -7.11
N THR A 420 17.78 -5.39 -6.50
CA THR A 420 18.93 -4.78 -7.18
C THR A 420 20.17 -5.67 -7.07
N PHE A 421 20.96 -5.71 -8.14
CA PHE A 421 22.21 -6.48 -8.29
C PHE A 421 23.15 -5.78 -9.28
N ASP A 422 24.39 -6.26 -9.44
CA ASP A 422 25.36 -5.74 -10.41
C ASP A 422 25.66 -4.24 -10.17
N PHE A 423 26.12 -3.94 -8.95
CA PHE A 423 26.47 -2.58 -8.53
C PHE A 423 27.76 -2.12 -9.20
N LYS A 424 27.74 -0.89 -9.76
CA LYS A 424 28.86 -0.30 -10.49
C LYS A 424 29.04 1.16 -10.13
N PHE A 425 30.29 1.61 -10.07
CA PHE A 425 30.61 3.03 -9.92
C PHE A 425 30.87 3.64 -11.30
N GLU A 426 30.31 4.83 -11.51
CA GLU A 426 30.59 5.68 -12.66
C GLU A 426 31.13 7.02 -12.15
N THR A 427 32.21 7.51 -12.74
CA THR A 427 32.82 8.78 -12.38
C THR A 427 32.70 9.79 -13.51
N THR A 428 32.51 11.06 -13.16
CA THR A 428 32.56 12.18 -14.10
C THR A 428 33.44 13.26 -13.49
N GLU A 429 34.49 13.66 -14.21
CA GLU A 429 35.31 14.83 -13.85
C GLU A 429 34.49 16.10 -14.10
N GLU A 430 34.48 17.02 -13.14
CA GLU A 430 33.85 18.33 -13.25
C GLU A 430 34.89 19.45 -13.40
#